data_AF-A0A317ZLG3-F1
#
_entry.id   AF-A0A317ZLG3-F1
#
_cell.length_a   1.000
_cell.length_b   1.000
_cell.length_c   1.000
_cell.angle_alpha   90.00
_cell.angle_beta   90.00
_cell.angle_gamma   90.00
#
_symmetry.space_group_name_H-M   'P 1'
#
loop_
_entity.id
_entity.type
_entity.pdbx_description
1 polymer ?
#
loop_
_entity_poly.entity_id
_entity_poly.type
_entity_poly.pdbx_seq_one_letter_code
_entity_poly.pdbx_strand_id
1 'polypeptide(L)'
;MLIALSAVRMAVKNDIIMSGLGERADYDLARFNDTARRELIRLAHENQESAERVRRQRKELTSMTWRLDLSQDQLQDISQLKLRRRVHRRLATALIEAADDDDRVAELVRQAQVAASDEVRRAMRSRLIKLAIDPTDPEYDRRRAERTDMFVNIDLALLKIKADEAAGNGPSDY
;
A
#
# COMPACT_ATOMS: atom_id res chain seq x y z
N MET A 1 -1.84 5.97 -16.45
CA MET A 1 -0.49 5.87 -15.85
C MET A 1 -0.47 6.40 -14.41
N LEU A 2 -1.02 7.58 -14.14
CA LEU A 2 -1.05 8.18 -12.79
C LEU A 2 -1.59 7.26 -11.69
N ILE A 3 -2.66 6.50 -11.97
CA ILE A 3 -3.23 5.54 -11.01
C ILE A 3 -2.21 4.45 -10.64
N ALA A 4 -1.51 3.88 -11.63
CA ALA A 4 -0.51 2.84 -11.41
C ALA A 4 0.68 3.38 -10.59
N LEU A 5 1.21 4.54 -10.94
CA LEU A 5 2.28 5.19 -10.16
C LEU A 5 1.83 5.53 -8.73
N SER A 6 0.56 5.92 -8.55
CA SER A 6 0.01 6.16 -7.22
C SER A 6 -0.07 4.88 -6.38
N ALA A 7 -0.36 3.73 -7.00
CA ALA A 7 -0.37 2.43 -6.33
C ALA A 7 1.04 2.04 -5.89
N VAL A 8 2.05 2.18 -6.77
CA VAL A 8 3.46 1.94 -6.42
C VAL A 8 3.89 2.86 -5.28
N ARG A 9 3.60 4.16 -5.37
CA ARG A 9 3.92 5.12 -4.31
C ARG A 9 3.28 4.73 -2.98
N MET A 10 2.05 4.21 -3.00
CA MET A 10 1.36 3.75 -1.80
C MET A 10 2.00 2.47 -1.23
N ALA A 11 2.40 1.53 -2.08
CA ALA A 11 3.13 0.32 -1.65
C ALA A 11 4.48 0.68 -1.00
N VAL A 12 5.26 1.55 -1.64
CA VAL A 12 6.55 2.03 -1.10
C VAL A 12 6.36 2.82 0.19
N LYS A 13 5.33 3.69 0.27
CA LYS A 13 4.99 4.42 1.49
C LYS A 13 4.73 3.45 2.65
N ASN A 14 3.95 2.40 2.41
CA ASN A 14 3.65 1.39 3.42
C ASN A 14 4.92 0.64 3.85
N ASP A 15 5.79 0.27 2.92
CA ASP A 15 7.09 -0.36 3.22
C ASP A 15 7.98 0.54 4.08
N ILE A 16 8.04 1.85 3.78
CA ILE A 16 8.77 2.85 4.59
C ILE A 16 8.21 2.93 6.01
N ILE A 17 6.88 3.04 6.16
CA ILE A 17 6.23 3.12 7.48
C ILE A 17 6.51 1.84 8.28
N MET A 18 6.30 0.67 7.69
CA MET A 18 6.52 -0.61 8.36
C MET A 18 7.99 -0.80 8.76
N SER A 19 8.92 -0.38 7.91
CA SER A 19 10.35 -0.43 8.22
C SER A 19 10.70 0.50 9.39
N GLY A 20 10.13 1.70 9.44
CA GLY A 20 10.36 2.66 10.53
C GLY A 20 9.76 2.26 11.88
N LEU A 21 8.88 1.25 11.93
CA LEU A 21 8.34 0.70 13.18
C LEU A 21 9.22 -0.41 13.79
N GLY A 22 10.18 -0.96 13.04
CA GLY A 22 11.08 -2.01 13.53
C GLY A 22 12.19 -1.45 14.41
N GLU A 23 12.54 -2.16 15.49
CA GLU A 23 13.71 -1.83 16.32
C GLU A 23 14.98 -1.93 15.47
N ARG A 24 15.59 -0.78 15.13
CA ARG A 24 16.84 -0.62 14.37
C ARG A 24 16.79 -0.79 12.84
N ALA A 25 15.80 -0.23 12.16
CA ALA A 25 15.92 -0.04 10.72
C ALA A 25 16.60 1.30 10.39
N ASP A 26 17.88 1.27 10.02
CA ASP A 26 18.51 2.41 9.36
C ASP A 26 17.78 2.68 8.03
N TYR A 27 17.61 3.96 7.71
CA TYR A 27 16.95 4.36 6.45
C TYR A 27 17.84 4.01 5.26
N ASP A 28 17.45 3.00 4.48
CA ASP A 28 18.15 2.56 3.27
C ASP A 28 17.38 2.97 2.00
N LEU A 29 17.85 4.06 1.38
CA LEU A 29 17.29 4.58 0.13
C LEU A 29 17.43 3.56 -1.03
N ALA A 30 18.52 2.81 -1.08
CA ALA A 30 18.76 1.85 -2.15
C ALA A 30 17.73 0.71 -2.07
N ARG A 31 17.44 0.22 -0.86
CA ARG A 31 16.37 -0.76 -0.63
C ARG A 31 15.01 -0.26 -1.11
N PHE A 32 14.64 0.99 -0.81
CA PHE A 32 13.33 1.53 -1.23
C PHE A 32 13.23 1.76 -2.74
N ASN A 33 14.33 2.17 -3.39
CA ASN A 33 14.41 2.22 -4.85
C ASN A 33 14.20 0.84 -5.47
N ASP A 34 14.79 -0.20 -4.90
CA ASP A 34 14.65 -1.58 -5.36
C ASP A 34 13.21 -2.10 -5.15
N THR A 35 12.58 -1.77 -4.02
CA THR A 35 11.14 -2.03 -3.80
C THR A 35 10.27 -1.33 -4.84
N ALA A 36 10.53 -0.06 -5.15
CA ALA A 36 9.78 0.67 -6.16
C ALA A 36 9.91 0.03 -7.56
N ARG A 37 11.11 -0.40 -7.96
CA ARG A 37 11.33 -1.12 -9.23
C ARG A 37 10.58 -2.43 -9.28
N ARG A 38 10.67 -3.24 -8.22
CA ARG A 38 9.92 -4.52 -8.13
C ARG A 38 8.43 -4.31 -8.32
N GLU A 39 7.85 -3.30 -7.67
CA GLU A 39 6.42 -3.00 -7.78
C GLU A 39 6.03 -2.48 -9.17
N LEU A 40 6.87 -1.65 -9.79
CA LEU A 40 6.65 -1.22 -11.19
C LEU A 40 6.68 -2.40 -12.16
N ILE A 41 7.68 -3.27 -12.04
CA ILE A 41 7.84 -4.47 -12.88
C ILE A 41 6.67 -5.44 -12.66
N ARG A 42 6.28 -5.66 -11.39
CA ARG A 42 5.11 -6.48 -11.05
C ARG A 42 3.85 -5.97 -11.72
N LEU A 43 3.53 -4.67 -11.58
CA LEU A 43 2.36 -4.07 -12.23
C LEU A 43 2.45 -4.12 -13.76
N ALA A 44 3.66 -4.04 -14.33
CA ALA A 44 3.86 -4.20 -15.75
C ALA A 44 3.47 -5.62 -16.20
N HIS A 45 3.93 -6.65 -15.50
CA HIS A 45 3.56 -8.05 -15.76
C HIS A 45 2.04 -8.27 -15.62
N GLU A 46 1.42 -7.77 -14.56
CA GLU A 46 -0.04 -7.87 -14.36
C GLU A 46 -0.83 -7.22 -15.53
N ASN A 47 -0.30 -6.11 -16.09
CA ASN A 47 -0.87 -5.47 -17.28
C ASN A 47 -0.61 -6.26 -18.56
N GLN A 48 0.55 -6.89 -18.73
CA GLN A 48 0.81 -7.79 -19.85
C GLN A 48 -0.15 -8.98 -19.84
N GLU A 49 -0.33 -9.63 -18.69
CA GLU A 49 -1.30 -10.71 -18.54
C GLU A 49 -2.73 -10.26 -18.82
N SER A 50 -3.10 -9.06 -18.34
CA SER A 50 -4.40 -8.45 -18.63
C SER A 50 -4.59 -8.24 -20.14
N ALA A 51 -3.56 -7.77 -20.84
CA ALA A 51 -3.60 -7.62 -22.29
C ALA A 51 -3.78 -8.96 -23.03
N GLU A 52 -3.15 -10.03 -22.52
CA GLU A 52 -3.29 -11.38 -23.09
C GLU A 52 -4.65 -12.01 -22.78
N ARG A 53 -5.23 -11.76 -21.60
CA ARG A 53 -6.63 -12.11 -21.29
C ARG A 53 -7.60 -11.42 -22.26
N VAL A 54 -7.46 -10.12 -22.45
CA VAL A 54 -8.30 -9.35 -23.39
C VAL A 54 -8.08 -9.80 -24.84
N ARG A 55 -6.85 -10.19 -25.22
CA ARG A 55 -6.58 -10.79 -26.54
C ARG A 55 -7.36 -12.08 -26.73
N ARG A 56 -7.38 -12.97 -25.74
CA ARG A 56 -8.12 -14.25 -25.79
C ARG A 56 -9.62 -14.02 -25.91
N GLN A 57 -10.19 -13.14 -25.08
CA GLN A 57 -11.60 -12.76 -25.15
C GLN A 57 -11.98 -12.21 -26.53
N ARG A 58 -11.16 -11.31 -27.10
CA ARG A 58 -11.41 -10.79 -28.45
C ARG A 58 -11.36 -11.91 -29.49
N LYS A 59 -10.40 -12.84 -29.38
CA LYS A 59 -10.26 -13.96 -30.32
C LYS A 59 -11.49 -14.87 -30.28
N GLU A 60 -11.99 -15.17 -29.09
CA GLU A 60 -13.20 -15.96 -28.89
C GLU A 60 -14.42 -15.28 -29.53
N LEU A 61 -14.64 -14.00 -29.23
CA LEU A 61 -15.72 -13.22 -29.80
C LEU A 61 -15.63 -13.13 -31.34
N THR A 62 -14.42 -12.86 -31.85
CA THR A 62 -14.16 -12.83 -33.30
C THR A 62 -14.36 -14.20 -33.94
N SER A 63 -14.10 -15.30 -33.23
CA SER A 63 -14.31 -16.66 -33.78
C SER A 63 -15.79 -17.02 -33.90
N MET A 64 -16.64 -16.47 -33.01
CA MET A 64 -18.09 -16.59 -33.10
C MET A 64 -18.65 -15.77 -34.27
N THR A 65 -18.03 -14.63 -34.60
CA THR A 65 -18.37 -13.78 -35.76
C THR A 65 -18.36 -14.54 -37.08
N TRP A 66 -17.45 -15.49 -37.27
CA TRP A 66 -17.38 -16.26 -38.52
C TRP A 66 -18.51 -17.30 -38.65
N ARG A 67 -19.33 -17.50 -37.61
CA ARG A 67 -20.41 -18.49 -37.58
C ARG A 67 -21.82 -17.86 -37.58
N LEU A 68 -21.95 -16.57 -37.26
CA LEU A 68 -23.22 -15.86 -37.05
C LEU A 68 -23.09 -14.39 -37.49
N ASP A 69 -24.17 -13.81 -38.02
CA ASP A 69 -24.25 -12.37 -38.28
C ASP A 69 -24.23 -11.61 -36.94
N LEU A 70 -23.34 -10.63 -36.79
CA LEU A 70 -23.15 -9.91 -35.53
C LEU A 70 -24.20 -8.80 -35.36
N SER A 71 -24.68 -8.63 -34.13
CA SER A 71 -25.36 -7.38 -33.76
C SER A 71 -24.35 -6.22 -33.69
N GLN A 72 -24.87 -5.00 -33.83
CA GLN A 72 -24.09 -3.77 -33.70
C GLN A 72 -23.33 -3.70 -32.35
N ASP A 73 -23.95 -4.18 -31.27
CA ASP A 73 -23.35 -4.21 -29.93
C ASP A 73 -22.09 -5.09 -29.89
N GLN A 74 -22.13 -6.26 -30.54
CA GLN A 74 -20.99 -7.18 -30.57
C GLN A 74 -19.80 -6.60 -31.37
N LEU A 75 -20.07 -5.86 -32.44
CA LEU A 75 -19.03 -5.14 -33.18
C LEU A 75 -18.39 -4.05 -32.31
N GLN A 76 -19.20 -3.33 -31.52
CA GLN A 76 -18.71 -2.34 -30.58
C GLN A 76 -17.84 -3.00 -29.50
N ASP A 77 -18.22 -4.15 -28.96
CA ASP A 77 -17.45 -4.89 -27.96
C ASP A 77 -16.07 -5.31 -28.48
N ILE A 78 -15.98 -5.81 -29.72
CA ILE A 78 -14.68 -6.15 -30.35
C ILE A 78 -13.76 -4.92 -30.40
N SER A 79 -14.31 -3.75 -30.73
CA SER A 79 -13.56 -2.49 -30.80
C SER A 79 -13.07 -2.05 -29.40
N GLN A 80 -13.91 -2.18 -28.38
CA GLN A 80 -13.58 -1.86 -26.99
C GLN A 80 -12.48 -2.79 -26.45
N LEU A 81 -12.57 -4.10 -26.72
CA LEU A 81 -11.53 -5.07 -26.36
C LEU A 81 -10.19 -4.76 -27.06
N LYS A 82 -10.23 -4.32 -28.32
CA LYS A 82 -9.02 -3.88 -29.04
C LYS A 82 -8.38 -2.67 -28.36
N LEU A 83 -9.16 -1.67 -27.97
CA LEU A 83 -8.68 -0.50 -27.25
C LEU A 83 -8.11 -0.88 -25.88
N ARG A 84 -8.85 -1.67 -25.09
CA ARG A 84 -8.46 -2.11 -23.75
C ARG A 84 -7.12 -2.87 -23.77
N ARG A 85 -6.93 -3.78 -24.73
CA ARG A 85 -5.63 -4.46 -24.92
C ARG A 85 -4.50 -3.48 -25.22
N ARG A 86 -4.73 -2.48 -26.07
CA ARG A 86 -3.72 -1.47 -26.41
C ARG A 86 -3.33 -0.65 -25.18
N VAL A 87 -4.30 -0.27 -24.35
CA VAL A 87 -4.06 0.47 -23.10
C VAL A 87 -3.20 -0.36 -22.15
N HIS A 88 -3.57 -1.61 -21.87
CA HIS A 88 -2.78 -2.47 -20.98
C HIS A 88 -1.34 -2.68 -21.47
N ARG A 89 -1.13 -2.88 -22.79
CA ARG A 89 0.22 -3.01 -23.35
C ARG A 89 1.05 -1.75 -23.22
N ARG A 90 0.47 -0.60 -23.59
CA ARG A 90 1.16 0.70 -23.44
C ARG A 90 1.47 1.01 -21.99
N LEU A 91 0.56 0.70 -21.07
CA LEU A 91 0.79 0.88 -19.64
C LEU A 91 1.93 -0.03 -19.15
N ALA A 92 1.96 -1.30 -19.54
CA ALA A 92 3.04 -2.20 -19.18
C ALA A 92 4.40 -1.69 -19.69
N THR A 93 4.49 -1.26 -20.95
CA THR A 93 5.72 -0.67 -21.49
C THR A 93 6.16 0.57 -20.71
N ALA A 94 5.24 1.50 -20.46
CA ALA A 94 5.55 2.71 -19.71
C ALA A 94 5.96 2.45 -18.25
N LEU A 95 5.47 1.36 -17.64
CA LEU A 95 5.88 0.93 -16.30
C LEU A 95 7.28 0.33 -16.29
N ILE A 96 7.65 -0.45 -17.32
CA ILE A 96 9.01 -0.96 -17.49
C ILE A 96 9.99 0.20 -17.72
N GLU A 97 9.67 1.10 -18.65
CA GLU A 97 10.48 2.30 -18.90
C GLU A 97 10.65 3.16 -17.63
N ALA A 98 9.60 3.27 -16.80
CA ALA A 98 9.71 3.97 -15.53
C ALA A 98 10.52 3.19 -14.48
N ALA A 99 10.58 1.86 -14.54
CA ALA A 99 11.39 1.03 -13.66
C ALA A 99 12.87 1.08 -14.04
N ASP A 100 13.19 1.32 -15.31
CA ASP A 100 14.56 1.45 -15.82
C ASP A 100 15.13 2.88 -15.66
N ASP A 101 14.28 3.87 -15.39
CA ASP A 101 14.64 5.27 -15.19
C ASP A 101 14.91 5.55 -13.70
N ASP A 102 16.19 5.62 -13.35
CA ASP A 102 16.68 5.84 -11.98
C ASP A 102 16.14 7.14 -11.35
N ASP A 103 16.05 8.21 -12.14
CA ASP A 103 15.57 9.51 -11.66
C ASP A 103 14.06 9.44 -11.35
N ARG A 104 13.28 8.76 -12.19
CA ARG A 104 11.86 8.51 -11.93
C ARG A 104 11.63 7.64 -10.71
N VAL A 105 12.43 6.60 -10.53
CA VAL A 105 12.35 5.73 -9.35
C VAL A 105 12.67 6.52 -8.09
N ALA A 106 13.76 7.29 -8.09
CA ALA A 106 14.17 8.12 -6.96
C ALA A 106 13.10 9.16 -6.61
N GLU A 107 12.51 9.83 -7.61
CA GLU A 107 11.43 10.78 -7.40
C GLU A 107 10.18 10.12 -6.81
N LEU A 108 9.83 8.91 -7.28
CA LEU A 108 8.69 8.16 -6.74
C LEU A 108 8.90 7.78 -5.27
N VAL A 109 10.11 7.33 -4.92
CA VAL A 109 10.48 7.01 -3.53
C VAL A 109 10.49 8.25 -2.65
N ARG A 110 11.03 9.38 -3.13
CA ARG A 110 11.01 10.66 -2.42
C ARG A 110 9.56 11.11 -2.13
N GLN A 111 8.66 11.01 -3.11
CA GLN A 111 7.25 11.31 -2.88
C GLN A 111 6.61 10.36 -1.86
N ALA A 112 6.95 9.07 -1.90
CA ALA A 112 6.49 8.10 -0.92
C ALA A 112 7.00 8.42 0.49
N GLN A 113 8.25 8.85 0.63
CA GLN A 113 8.86 9.25 1.90
C GLN A 113 8.18 10.47 2.51
N VAL A 114 7.90 11.51 1.71
CA VAL A 114 7.15 12.69 2.16
C VAL A 114 5.77 12.27 2.64
N ALA A 115 5.06 11.46 1.86
CA ALA A 115 3.73 10.98 2.23
C ALA A 115 3.73 10.12 3.51
N ALA A 116 4.73 9.25 3.68
CA ALA A 116 4.91 8.44 4.88
C ALA A 116 5.16 9.31 6.10
N SER A 117 6.05 10.29 5.98
CA SER A 117 6.40 11.22 7.06
C SER A 117 5.19 12.05 7.49
N ASP A 118 4.38 12.52 6.54
CA ASP A 118 3.16 13.26 6.82
C ASP A 118 2.11 12.39 7.51
N GLU A 119 1.96 11.13 7.09
CA GLU A 119 1.03 10.18 7.69
C GLU A 119 1.42 9.84 9.13
N VAL A 120 2.69 9.55 9.39
CA VAL A 120 3.22 9.32 10.74
C VAL A 120 3.02 10.56 11.61
N ARG A 121 3.33 11.76 11.10
CA ARG A 121 3.12 13.02 11.84
C ARG A 121 1.66 13.24 12.20
N ARG A 122 0.72 12.96 11.27
CA ARG A 122 -0.72 13.06 11.52
C ARG A 122 -1.17 12.05 12.56
N ALA A 123 -0.69 10.81 12.48
CA ALA A 123 -1.00 9.76 13.46
C ALA A 123 -0.49 10.14 14.87
N MET A 124 0.76 10.62 14.97
CA MET A 124 1.33 11.10 16.22
C MET A 124 0.56 12.30 16.77
N ARG A 125 0.27 13.32 15.95
CA ARG A 125 -0.51 14.50 16.37
C ARG A 125 -1.90 14.11 16.86
N SER A 126 -2.58 13.19 16.17
CA SER A 126 -3.89 12.68 16.59
C SER A 126 -3.81 11.96 17.93
N ARG A 127 -2.78 11.13 18.13
CA ARG A 127 -2.55 10.42 19.41
C ARG A 127 -2.20 11.39 20.54
N LEU A 128 -1.38 12.41 20.27
CA LEU A 128 -1.03 13.47 21.22
C LEU A 128 -2.24 14.34 21.58
N ILE A 129 -3.11 14.69 20.62
CA ILE A 129 -4.36 15.43 20.89
C ILE A 129 -5.31 14.60 21.76
N LYS A 130 -5.44 13.30 21.50
CA LYS A 130 -6.24 12.40 22.35
C LYS A 130 -5.66 12.28 23.76
N LEU A 131 -4.35 12.40 23.90
CA LEU A 131 -3.65 12.41 25.18
C LEU A 131 -3.54 13.83 25.78
N ALA A 132 -3.93 14.88 25.04
CA ALA A 132 -3.81 16.26 25.49
C ALA A 132 -4.76 16.44 26.67
N ILE A 133 -4.16 16.48 27.85
CA ILE A 133 -4.86 16.70 29.09
C ILE A 133 -4.96 18.21 29.26
N ASP A 134 -6.17 18.73 29.40
CA ASP A 134 -6.37 20.12 29.77
C ASP A 134 -5.98 20.30 31.25
N PRO A 135 -4.85 20.95 31.58
CA PRO A 135 -4.39 21.11 32.96
C PRO A 135 -5.26 22.07 33.77
N THR A 136 -6.19 22.78 33.12
CA THR A 136 -7.15 23.68 33.75
C THR A 136 -8.55 23.07 33.89
N ASP A 137 -8.73 21.82 33.47
CA ASP A 137 -9.98 21.08 33.65
C ASP A 137 -10.27 20.93 35.17
N PRO A 138 -11.41 21.43 35.68
CA PRO A 138 -11.80 21.27 37.08
C PRO A 138 -11.87 19.81 37.53
N GLU A 139 -12.02 18.86 36.59
CA GLU A 139 -12.01 17.43 36.84
C GLU A 139 -10.69 16.74 36.47
N TYR A 140 -9.63 17.51 36.20
CA TYR A 140 -8.31 17.01 35.80
C TYR A 140 -7.82 15.90 36.72
N ASP A 141 -7.85 16.14 38.04
CA ASP A 141 -7.38 15.19 39.05
C ASP A 141 -8.24 13.92 39.11
N ARG A 142 -9.55 14.05 38.93
CA ARG A 142 -10.49 12.91 38.93
C ARG A 142 -10.27 12.02 37.72
N ARG A 143 -10.23 12.60 36.51
CA ARG A 143 -9.97 11.84 35.28
C ARG A 143 -8.52 11.36 35.18
N ARG A 144 -7.58 12.00 35.88
CA ARG A 144 -6.19 11.53 36.00
C ARG A 144 -6.11 10.22 36.76
N ALA A 145 -6.84 10.06 37.86
CA ALA A 145 -6.87 8.80 38.61
C ALA A 145 -7.43 7.66 37.75
N GLU A 146 -8.56 7.88 37.08
CA GLU A 146 -9.19 6.89 36.18
C GLU A 146 -8.30 6.50 35.00
N ARG A 147 -7.59 7.47 34.39
CA ARG A 147 -6.64 7.19 33.30
C ARG A 147 -5.37 6.50 33.78
N THR A 148 -4.88 6.83 34.98
CA THR A 148 -3.69 6.16 35.55
C THR A 148 -4.02 4.71 35.87
N ASP A 149 -5.21 4.46 36.41
CA ASP A 149 -5.72 3.11 36.64
C ASP A 149 -5.89 2.33 35.31
N MET A 150 -6.44 2.96 34.27
CA MET A 150 -6.55 2.34 32.94
C MET A 150 -5.17 2.05 32.30
N PHE A 151 -4.21 2.97 32.42
CA PHE A 151 -2.84 2.78 31.93
C PHE A 151 -2.11 1.65 32.69
N VAL A 152 -2.30 1.55 34.00
CA VAL A 152 -1.72 0.48 34.82
C VAL A 152 -2.38 -0.87 34.53
N ASN A 153 -3.71 -0.92 34.43
CA ASN A 153 -4.44 -2.17 34.31
C ASN A 153 -4.44 -2.75 32.89
N ILE A 154 -4.43 -1.89 31.86
CA ILE A 154 -4.53 -2.33 30.47
C ILE A 154 -3.15 -2.30 29.80
N ASP A 155 -2.48 -1.16 29.81
CA ASP A 155 -1.25 -0.97 29.02
C ASP A 155 -0.03 -1.64 29.67
N LEU A 156 0.16 -1.52 30.99
CA LEU A 156 1.29 -2.18 31.68
C LEU A 156 1.09 -3.70 31.78
N ALA A 157 -0.14 -4.20 31.91
CA ALA A 157 -0.42 -5.63 31.87
C ALA A 157 -0.12 -6.23 30.49
N LEU A 158 -0.50 -5.55 29.41
CA LEU A 158 -0.17 -5.96 28.04
C LEU A 158 1.34 -5.91 27.77
N LEU A 159 2.04 -4.92 28.30
CA LEU A 159 3.51 -4.84 28.23
C LEU A 159 4.18 -5.99 28.98
N LYS A 160 3.66 -6.36 30.15
CA LYS A 160 4.17 -7.51 30.93
C LYS A 160 3.94 -8.84 30.19
N ILE A 161 2.74 -9.07 29.65
CA ILE A 161 2.44 -10.27 28.87
C ILE A 161 3.40 -10.40 27.69
N LYS A 162 3.63 -9.32 26.94
CA LYS A 162 4.59 -9.32 25.83
C LYS A 162 6.03 -9.52 26.26
N ALA A 163 6.42 -8.98 27.42
CA ALA A 163 7.75 -9.19 27.99
C ALA A 163 7.95 -10.64 28.46
N ASP A 164 6.92 -11.26 29.06
CA ASP A 164 6.94 -12.65 29.50
C ASP A 164 6.95 -13.62 28.30
N GLU A 165 6.23 -13.30 27.21
CA GLU A 165 6.30 -14.01 25.92
C GLU A 165 7.70 -13.90 25.27
N ALA A 166 8.31 -12.72 25.29
CA ALA A 166 9.66 -12.50 24.76
C ALA A 166 10.76 -13.16 25.62
N ALA A 167 10.52 -13.34 26.92
CA ALA A 167 11.41 -14.03 27.86
C ALA A 167 11.21 -15.56 27.88
N GLY A 168 10.26 -16.11 27.12
CA GLY A 168 10.00 -17.55 27.02
C GLY A 168 9.20 -18.15 28.18
N ASN A 169 8.56 -17.34 29.03
CA ASN A 169 7.73 -17.77 30.16
C ASN A 169 6.23 -17.63 29.85
N GLY A 170 5.80 -18.08 28.67
CA GLY A 170 4.37 -18.10 28.31
C GLY A 170 3.57 -19.05 29.23
N PRO A 171 2.27 -18.77 29.48
CA PRO A 171 1.46 -19.56 30.39
C PRO A 171 1.34 -21.02 29.89
N SER A 172 1.67 -21.97 30.77
CA SER A 172 1.39 -23.39 30.57
C SER A 172 -0.13 -23.59 30.58
N ASP A 173 -0.70 -24.00 29.45
CA ASP A 173 -2.09 -24.45 29.36
C ASP A 173 -2.33 -25.63 30.30
N TYR A 174 -3.14 -25.40 31.33
CA TYR A 174 -4.00 -26.39 31.99
C TYR A 174 -5.34 -25.73 32.31
#